data_AF-B0WG93-F1
#
_entry.id   AF-B0WG93-F1
#
_cell.length_a   1.000
_cell.length_b   1.000
_cell.length_c   1.000
_cell.angle_alpha   90.00
_cell.angle_beta   90.00
_cell.angle_gamma   90.00
#
_symmetry.space_group_name_H-M   'P 1'
#
loop_
_entity.id
_entity.type
_entity.pdbx_description
1 polymer ?
#
loop_
_entity_poly.entity_id
_entity_poly.type
_entity_poly.pdbx_seq_one_letter_code
_entity_poly.pdbx_strand_id
1 'polypeptide(L)'
;MQPQTITLTLLLIAPFSAALSCRSCHSWNNTACVREPWTLLSKDCPPEDTECATVIISATGHLFRGCSTDAECVQEGEACVKCDAFRNCNTLLYPSSGRLNCNICQTSANANCATLPYYKQFEKGCIRHVAGDECVTIFDGFQVVRRECWSGLTATDLGMCGQGSNQCVACRGVACNKVTVRGDDSCLQCTSDAGNCGNGQRGSARCGKVSTGVCYNRLGEDRKLYRGCLSDLSAELQAACLSGNDKSCETCRGTGCNRNLFPADALQCVQCTSEDLDCVQRQVDDALVKPCPLYVSGDKCYTRLHSDGTLDRGCHSSLSIPCDPLFNVTCTMCEGEACNREVYPTRRRSCYQCDGLDDLNCAADQTARSNGSMVCRNFAEQDGCYTLLENGRGSVMF
;
A
#
# COMPACT_ATOMS: atom_id res chain seq x y z
N MET A 1 10.06 -110.13 -0.08
CA MET A 1 10.07 -109.21 1.09
C MET A 1 11.05 -108.09 0.76
N GLN A 2 10.60 -106.84 0.82
CA GLN A 2 11.40 -105.64 0.53
C GLN A 2 12.69 -105.57 1.36
N PRO A 3 13.68 -104.80 0.88
CA PRO A 3 14.06 -103.63 1.65
C PRO A 3 13.74 -102.36 0.86
N GLN A 4 13.03 -101.45 1.53
CA GLN A 4 12.69 -100.13 1.02
C GLN A 4 13.90 -99.23 1.13
N THR A 5 14.38 -98.73 0.00
CA THR A 5 15.29 -97.56 -0.03
C THR A 5 14.42 -96.31 0.07
N ILE A 6 14.43 -95.67 1.23
CA ILE A 6 13.78 -94.39 1.47
C ILE A 6 14.68 -93.31 0.85
N THR A 7 14.27 -92.78 -0.31
CA THR A 7 14.91 -91.60 -0.90
C THR A 7 14.35 -90.35 -0.22
N LEU A 8 15.13 -89.73 0.67
CA LEU A 8 14.77 -88.49 1.32
C LEU A 8 14.99 -87.33 0.33
N THR A 9 13.95 -86.93 -0.38
CA THR A 9 13.98 -85.74 -1.24
C THR A 9 13.87 -84.50 -0.35
N LEU A 10 15.01 -83.84 -0.10
CA LEU A 10 15.04 -82.54 0.58
C LEU A 10 14.42 -81.49 -0.35
N LEU A 11 13.14 -81.17 -0.18
CA LEU A 11 12.53 -80.01 -0.82
C LEU A 11 13.15 -78.76 -0.18
N LEU A 12 14.12 -78.15 -0.85
CA LEU A 12 14.54 -76.77 -0.58
C LEU A 12 13.35 -75.87 -0.88
N ILE A 13 12.53 -75.61 0.13
CA ILE A 13 11.59 -74.49 0.11
C ILE A 13 12.49 -73.26 0.08
N ALA A 14 12.68 -72.66 -1.10
CA ALA A 14 13.29 -71.35 -1.18
C ALA A 14 12.51 -70.45 -0.20
N PRO A 15 13.18 -69.77 0.73
CA PRO A 15 12.48 -68.84 1.59
C PRO A 15 11.76 -67.87 0.65
N PHE A 16 10.44 -67.73 0.80
CA PHE A 16 9.71 -66.62 0.20
C PHE A 16 10.35 -65.35 0.78
N SER A 17 11.38 -64.83 0.12
CA SER A 17 11.91 -63.50 0.39
C SER A 17 10.81 -62.56 -0.04
N ALA A 18 9.96 -62.19 0.90
CA ALA A 18 8.86 -61.29 0.62
C ALA A 18 9.49 -60.01 0.05
N ALA A 19 9.23 -59.71 -1.23
CA ALA A 19 9.84 -58.60 -1.96
C ALA A 19 9.75 -57.30 -1.14
N LEU A 20 10.80 -56.49 -1.09
CA LEU A 20 10.76 -55.21 -0.38
C LEU A 20 9.67 -54.33 -1.01
N SER A 21 8.92 -53.60 -0.18
CA SER A 21 7.91 -52.66 -0.66
C SER A 21 8.15 -51.30 0.00
N CYS A 22 8.17 -50.24 -0.82
CA CYS A 22 8.53 -48.88 -0.41
C CYS A 22 7.46 -47.89 -0.84
N ARG A 23 7.32 -46.76 -0.13
CA ARG A 23 6.48 -45.66 -0.61
C ARG A 23 7.10 -45.06 -1.86
N SER A 24 6.29 -44.80 -2.88
CA SER A 24 6.76 -44.27 -4.15
C SER A 24 6.03 -42.98 -4.52
N CYS A 25 6.78 -41.92 -4.79
CA CYS A 25 6.22 -40.67 -5.26
C CYS A 25 7.30 -39.73 -5.80
N HIS A 26 6.85 -38.76 -6.59
CA HIS A 26 7.63 -37.59 -6.92
C HIS A 26 6.80 -36.34 -6.67
N SER A 27 7.38 -35.38 -5.95
CA SER A 27 6.64 -34.19 -5.50
C SER A 27 6.23 -33.21 -6.60
N TRP A 28 6.67 -33.42 -7.85
CA TRP A 28 6.30 -32.58 -8.99
C TRP A 28 4.83 -32.76 -9.38
N ASN A 29 4.31 -33.99 -9.29
CA ASN A 29 2.93 -34.34 -9.60
C ASN A 29 2.14 -34.81 -8.39
N ASN A 30 2.79 -35.14 -7.27
CA ASN A 30 2.12 -35.62 -6.08
C ASN A 30 2.60 -34.87 -4.82
N THR A 31 1.83 -33.88 -4.38
CA THR A 31 2.16 -33.07 -3.20
C THR A 31 2.17 -33.85 -1.88
N ALA A 32 1.44 -34.97 -1.81
CA ALA A 32 1.47 -35.86 -0.63
C ALA A 32 2.86 -36.45 -0.39
N CYS A 33 3.71 -36.50 -1.44
CA CYS A 33 5.10 -36.91 -1.32
C CYS A 33 5.86 -36.16 -0.21
N VAL A 34 5.55 -34.87 -0.07
CA VAL A 34 6.11 -33.97 0.93
C VAL A 34 5.20 -33.87 2.16
N ARG A 35 3.89 -33.67 1.94
CA ARG A 35 2.97 -33.20 2.99
C ARG A 35 2.30 -34.31 3.78
N GLU A 36 2.06 -35.45 3.14
CA GLU A 36 1.28 -36.57 3.70
C GLU A 36 1.89 -37.92 3.29
N PRO A 37 3.18 -38.17 3.55
CA PRO A 37 3.88 -39.36 3.04
C PRO A 37 3.29 -40.70 3.49
N TRP A 38 2.48 -40.71 4.56
CA TRP A 38 1.77 -41.90 5.03
C TRP A 38 0.60 -42.33 4.14
N THR A 39 0.03 -41.43 3.32
CA THR A 39 -1.07 -41.73 2.39
C THR A 39 -0.59 -42.28 1.04
N LEU A 40 0.72 -42.29 0.82
CA LEU A 40 1.31 -42.70 -0.45
C LEU A 40 1.05 -44.17 -0.74
N LEU A 41 0.96 -44.49 -2.03
CA LEU A 41 0.96 -45.86 -2.50
C LEU A 41 2.36 -46.47 -2.33
N SER A 42 2.37 -47.78 -2.14
CA SER A 42 3.59 -48.57 -2.12
C SER A 42 3.87 -49.16 -3.50
N LYS A 43 5.14 -49.36 -3.82
CA LYS A 43 5.59 -50.19 -4.95
C LYS A 43 6.52 -51.27 -4.46
N ASP A 44 6.52 -52.40 -5.16
CA ASP A 44 7.48 -53.47 -4.93
C ASP A 44 8.81 -53.11 -5.60
N CYS A 45 9.90 -53.29 -4.86
CA CYS A 45 11.25 -53.03 -5.33
C CYS A 45 11.83 -54.26 -6.03
N PRO A 46 12.84 -54.08 -6.90
CA PRO A 46 13.57 -55.19 -7.51
C PRO A 46 14.05 -56.19 -6.44
N PRO A 47 14.11 -57.50 -6.74
CA PRO A 47 14.52 -58.52 -5.77
C PRO A 47 15.88 -58.28 -5.12
N GLU A 48 16.79 -57.62 -5.83
CA GLU A 48 18.13 -57.23 -5.37
C GLU A 48 18.15 -55.99 -4.48
N ASP A 49 17.07 -55.22 -4.42
CA ASP A 49 16.99 -54.00 -3.61
C ASP A 49 16.46 -54.30 -2.20
N THR A 50 17.27 -53.94 -1.21
CA THR A 50 17.00 -54.17 0.21
C THR A 50 16.68 -52.90 0.99
N GLU A 51 16.67 -51.73 0.34
CA GLU A 51 16.50 -50.44 1.01
C GLU A 51 15.45 -49.55 0.30
N CYS A 52 14.66 -48.81 1.07
CA CYS A 52 13.81 -47.74 0.55
C CYS A 52 14.58 -46.42 0.49
N ALA A 53 14.25 -45.56 -0.46
CA ALA A 53 14.88 -44.26 -0.68
C ALA A 53 13.97 -43.07 -0.36
N THR A 54 14.59 -41.99 0.10
CA THR A 54 14.06 -40.62 0.13
C THR A 54 15.16 -39.65 -0.28
N VAL A 55 14.93 -38.81 -1.29
CA VAL A 55 15.95 -37.87 -1.77
C VAL A 55 15.34 -36.58 -2.29
N ILE A 56 16.04 -35.46 -2.11
CA ILE A 56 15.72 -34.21 -2.80
C ILE A 56 16.58 -34.17 -4.05
N ILE A 57 15.94 -34.10 -5.21
CA ILE A 57 16.60 -34.02 -6.50
C ILE A 57 17.27 -32.65 -6.60
N SER A 58 18.60 -32.59 -6.59
CA SER A 58 19.38 -31.35 -6.51
C SER A 58 19.08 -30.37 -7.65
N ALA A 59 18.86 -30.89 -8.86
CA ALA A 59 18.54 -30.09 -10.05
C ALA A 59 17.21 -29.32 -9.95
N THR A 60 16.25 -29.83 -9.18
CA THR A 60 14.89 -29.26 -9.15
C THR A 60 14.42 -28.87 -7.75
N GLY A 61 15.03 -29.39 -6.69
CA GLY A 61 14.55 -29.28 -5.32
C GLY A 61 13.33 -30.16 -5.00
N HIS A 62 12.85 -30.97 -5.94
CA HIS A 62 11.71 -31.86 -5.68
C HIS A 62 12.11 -33.06 -4.82
N LEU A 63 11.23 -33.43 -3.90
CA LEU A 63 11.34 -34.67 -3.14
C LEU A 63 10.89 -35.87 -3.99
N PHE A 64 11.68 -36.94 -3.92
CA PHE A 64 11.39 -38.27 -4.43
C PHE A 64 11.41 -39.28 -3.28
N ARG A 65 10.51 -40.27 -3.35
CA ARG A 65 10.53 -41.47 -2.50
C ARG A 65 10.37 -42.68 -3.40
N GLY A 66 11.08 -43.76 -3.10
CA GLY A 66 11.03 -44.97 -3.89
C GLY A 66 11.91 -46.09 -3.33
N CYS A 67 12.43 -46.90 -4.23
CA CYS A 67 13.42 -47.95 -4.00
C CYS A 67 14.84 -47.34 -4.09
N SER A 68 15.83 -47.92 -3.41
CA SER A 68 17.20 -47.41 -3.42
C SER A 68 17.91 -47.56 -4.76
N THR A 69 17.44 -48.49 -5.59
CA THR A 69 17.94 -48.67 -6.96
C THR A 69 17.24 -47.77 -7.99
N ASP A 70 16.26 -46.96 -7.60
CA ASP A 70 15.61 -46.02 -8.52
C ASP A 70 16.61 -44.98 -9.02
N ALA A 71 16.46 -44.56 -10.28
CA ALA A 71 17.38 -43.64 -10.94
C ALA A 71 17.56 -42.32 -10.17
N GLU A 72 16.48 -41.78 -9.60
CA GLU A 72 16.50 -40.56 -8.79
C GLU A 72 17.39 -40.70 -7.54
N CYS A 73 17.40 -41.87 -6.90
CA CYS A 73 18.26 -42.13 -5.74
C CYS A 73 19.71 -42.35 -6.19
N VAL A 74 19.91 -43.18 -7.21
CA VAL A 74 21.24 -43.52 -7.73
C VAL A 74 21.99 -42.29 -8.26
N GLN A 75 21.30 -41.39 -8.97
CA GLN A 75 21.88 -40.17 -9.53
C GLN A 75 22.35 -39.17 -8.46
N GLU A 76 21.62 -39.06 -7.36
CA GLU A 76 21.94 -38.14 -6.26
C GLU A 76 22.99 -38.71 -5.28
N GLY A 77 23.33 -40.00 -5.43
CA GLY A 77 24.42 -40.65 -4.70
C GLY A 77 24.27 -40.56 -3.19
N GLU A 78 25.27 -39.98 -2.51
CA GLU A 78 25.30 -39.86 -1.04
C GLU A 78 24.16 -38.99 -0.47
N ALA A 79 23.54 -38.12 -1.28
CA ALA A 79 22.39 -37.33 -0.85
C ALA A 79 21.10 -38.16 -0.73
N CYS A 80 21.07 -39.38 -1.29
CA CYS A 80 19.92 -40.27 -1.16
C CYS A 80 19.91 -40.96 0.21
N VAL A 81 18.91 -40.63 1.02
CA VAL A 81 18.73 -41.23 2.34
C VAL A 81 17.98 -42.55 2.19
N LYS A 82 18.57 -43.59 2.76
CA LYS A 82 18.07 -44.95 2.69
C LYS A 82 17.58 -45.45 4.03
N CYS A 83 16.65 -46.41 4.00
CA CYS A 83 16.22 -47.14 5.19
C CYS A 83 15.86 -48.58 4.85
N ASP A 84 16.13 -49.50 5.77
CA ASP A 84 15.95 -50.94 5.62
C ASP A 84 15.18 -51.57 6.81
N ALA A 85 14.83 -50.76 7.81
CA ALA A 85 14.26 -51.24 9.08
C ALA A 85 12.94 -52.02 8.93
N PHE A 86 12.11 -51.66 7.95
CA PHE A 86 10.85 -52.34 7.63
C PHE A 86 10.28 -51.84 6.28
N ARG A 87 9.29 -52.57 5.74
CA ARG A 87 8.54 -52.16 4.54
C ARG A 87 7.98 -50.75 4.69
N ASN A 88 8.08 -49.92 3.67
CA ASN A 88 7.58 -48.54 3.68
C ASN A 88 8.21 -47.65 4.78
N CYS A 89 9.45 -47.92 5.19
CA CYS A 89 10.16 -47.11 6.19
C CYS A 89 10.40 -45.66 5.75
N ASN A 90 10.34 -45.38 4.44
CA ASN A 90 10.57 -44.07 3.85
C ASN A 90 9.35 -43.13 3.94
N THR A 91 8.71 -43.04 5.11
CA THR A 91 7.50 -42.22 5.37
C THR A 91 7.76 -40.99 6.23
N LEU A 92 8.94 -40.85 6.83
CA LEU A 92 9.26 -39.70 7.67
C LEU A 92 9.33 -38.40 6.83
N LEU A 93 8.94 -37.28 7.43
CA LEU A 93 9.08 -35.96 6.80
C LEU A 93 10.56 -35.69 6.47
N TYR A 94 10.82 -35.21 5.24
CA TYR A 94 12.17 -34.99 4.74
C TYR A 94 12.30 -33.63 4.04
N PRO A 95 13.38 -32.87 4.27
CA PRO A 95 14.37 -33.10 5.32
C PRO A 95 13.70 -33.00 6.72
N SER A 96 14.30 -33.66 7.72
CA SER A 96 13.75 -33.68 9.09
C SER A 96 13.72 -32.30 9.75
N SER A 97 14.53 -31.37 9.26
CA SER A 97 14.52 -29.95 9.62
C SER A 97 14.85 -29.10 8.40
N GLY A 98 14.53 -27.80 8.46
CA GLY A 98 14.94 -26.84 7.43
C GLY A 98 14.04 -26.76 6.18
N ARG A 99 13.03 -27.63 6.04
CA ARG A 99 11.98 -27.40 5.03
C ARG A 99 11.14 -26.19 5.43
N LEU A 100 11.06 -25.20 4.55
CA LEU A 100 10.20 -24.04 4.76
C LEU A 100 8.73 -24.46 4.74
N ASN A 101 7.98 -23.99 5.74
CA ASN A 101 6.53 -24.08 5.78
C ASN A 101 5.94 -22.68 5.54
N CYS A 102 4.97 -22.58 4.64
CA CYS A 102 4.24 -21.35 4.34
C CYS A 102 2.75 -21.57 4.51
N ASN A 103 1.96 -20.49 4.59
CA ASN A 103 0.53 -20.63 4.33
C ASN A 103 0.36 -20.90 2.83
N ILE A 104 -0.25 -22.04 2.47
CA ILE A 104 -0.44 -22.47 1.08
C ILE A 104 -1.91 -22.77 0.83
N CYS A 105 -2.58 -21.88 0.11
CA CYS A 105 -4.03 -21.91 -0.11
C CYS A 105 -4.44 -21.00 -1.27
N GLN A 106 -5.68 -21.17 -1.73
CA GLN A 106 -6.32 -20.32 -2.73
C GLN A 106 -7.71 -19.90 -2.24
N THR A 107 -8.01 -18.60 -2.35
CA THR A 107 -9.26 -18.02 -1.83
C THR A 107 -10.50 -18.58 -2.53
N SER A 108 -10.41 -18.86 -3.83
CA SER A 108 -11.51 -19.49 -4.59
C SER A 108 -11.82 -20.92 -4.14
N ALA A 109 -10.85 -21.63 -3.57
CA ALA A 109 -11.06 -22.97 -3.01
C ALA A 109 -11.52 -22.90 -1.54
N ASN A 110 -11.03 -21.92 -0.78
CA ASN A 110 -11.44 -21.70 0.60
C ASN A 110 -11.27 -20.22 0.98
N ALA A 111 -12.39 -19.55 1.26
CA ALA A 111 -12.41 -18.12 1.59
C ALA A 111 -11.54 -17.74 2.80
N ASN A 112 -11.32 -18.67 3.74
CA ASN A 112 -10.44 -18.47 4.89
C ASN A 112 -8.97 -18.24 4.49
N CYS A 113 -8.58 -18.57 3.25
CA CYS A 113 -7.24 -18.26 2.75
C CYS A 113 -6.93 -16.75 2.81
N ALA A 114 -7.95 -15.92 2.57
CA ALA A 114 -7.81 -14.48 2.59
C ALA A 114 -7.52 -13.94 4.00
N THR A 115 -8.21 -14.46 5.01
CA THR A 115 -8.24 -13.90 6.36
C THR A 115 -7.42 -14.67 7.40
N LEU A 116 -7.05 -15.92 7.12
CA LEU A 116 -6.34 -16.83 8.04
C LEU A 116 -6.94 -16.81 9.48
N PRO A 117 -8.24 -17.11 9.65
CA PRO A 117 -8.93 -16.94 10.94
C PRO A 117 -8.51 -17.98 11.99
N TYR A 118 -7.89 -19.09 11.58
CA TYR A 118 -7.50 -20.18 12.48
C TYR A 118 -5.98 -20.42 12.45
N TYR A 119 -5.44 -20.77 13.63
CA TYR A 119 -4.02 -21.07 13.79
C TYR A 119 -3.58 -22.22 12.88
N LYS A 120 -2.51 -22.01 12.10
CA LYS A 120 -1.88 -22.99 11.21
C LYS A 120 -2.78 -23.67 10.18
N GLN A 121 -3.97 -23.11 9.90
CA GLN A 121 -4.96 -23.71 9.01
C GLN A 121 -4.41 -24.12 7.64
N PHE A 122 -3.49 -23.32 7.11
CA PHE A 122 -2.90 -23.53 5.78
C PHE A 122 -1.37 -23.69 5.84
N GLU A 123 -0.78 -23.88 7.02
CA GLU A 123 0.66 -24.12 7.15
C GLU A 123 1.01 -25.46 6.52
N LYS A 124 1.74 -25.43 5.40
CA LYS A 124 2.16 -26.61 4.64
C LYS A 124 3.61 -26.46 4.21
N GLY A 125 4.32 -27.58 4.12
CA GLY A 125 5.67 -27.61 3.57
C GLY A 125 5.69 -27.20 2.09
N CYS A 126 6.68 -26.39 1.72
CA CYS A 126 6.97 -26.08 0.33
C CYS A 126 7.28 -27.38 -0.43
N ILE A 127 6.73 -27.50 -1.64
CA ILE A 127 6.87 -28.71 -2.47
C ILE A 127 8.34 -28.92 -2.86
N ARG A 128 8.99 -27.85 -3.29
CA ARG A 128 10.41 -27.83 -3.57
C ARG A 128 11.18 -27.39 -2.34
N HIS A 129 12.36 -27.95 -2.13
CA HIS A 129 13.31 -27.53 -1.12
C HIS A 129 14.42 -26.76 -1.83
N VAL A 130 14.34 -25.43 -1.78
CA VAL A 130 15.28 -24.51 -2.46
C VAL A 130 15.90 -23.61 -1.41
N ALA A 131 17.21 -23.39 -1.51
CA ALA A 131 17.90 -22.46 -0.62
C ALA A 131 17.38 -21.04 -0.84
N GLY A 132 17.04 -20.35 0.26
CA GLY A 132 16.50 -18.99 0.21
C GLY A 132 15.05 -18.86 -0.28
N ASP A 133 14.28 -19.96 -0.30
CA ASP A 133 12.85 -19.91 -0.62
C ASP A 133 12.10 -18.98 0.35
N GLU A 134 11.03 -18.39 -0.14
CA GLU A 134 10.25 -17.38 0.57
C GLU A 134 8.77 -17.74 0.55
N CYS A 135 8.01 -17.28 1.55
CA CYS A 135 6.56 -17.37 1.49
C CYS A 135 6.01 -16.16 0.75
N VAL A 136 4.97 -16.35 -0.05
CA VAL A 136 4.40 -15.32 -0.92
C VAL A 136 2.90 -15.19 -0.67
N THR A 137 2.41 -13.95 -0.67
CA THR A 137 0.98 -13.62 -0.76
C THR A 137 0.72 -12.90 -2.07
N ILE A 138 -0.28 -13.36 -2.81
CA ILE A 138 -0.66 -12.81 -4.12
C ILE A 138 -2.03 -12.17 -3.99
N PHE A 139 -2.16 -10.98 -4.57
CA PHE A 139 -3.36 -10.16 -4.52
C PHE A 139 -3.99 -10.00 -5.90
N ASP A 140 -5.32 -9.95 -5.93
CA ASP A 140 -6.08 -9.35 -7.03
C ASP A 140 -6.68 -8.03 -6.53
N GLY A 141 -6.30 -6.93 -7.14
CA GLY A 141 -6.45 -5.61 -6.54
C GLY A 141 -5.81 -5.60 -5.15
N PHE A 142 -6.62 -5.41 -4.10
CA PHE A 142 -6.18 -5.37 -2.70
C PHE A 142 -6.44 -6.67 -1.93
N GLN A 143 -7.13 -7.63 -2.55
CA GLN A 143 -7.62 -8.85 -1.91
C GLN A 143 -6.65 -10.00 -2.10
N VAL A 144 -6.41 -10.78 -1.05
CA VAL A 144 -5.61 -12.00 -1.15
C VAL A 144 -6.36 -13.04 -1.98
N VAL A 145 -5.75 -13.50 -3.08
CA VAL A 145 -6.29 -14.58 -3.92
C VAL A 145 -5.57 -15.89 -3.73
N ARG A 146 -4.28 -15.85 -3.38
CA ARG A 146 -3.47 -17.06 -3.22
C ARG A 146 -2.28 -16.82 -2.30
N ARG A 147 -1.86 -17.88 -1.63
CA ARG A 147 -0.64 -17.93 -0.81
C ARG A 147 0.15 -19.17 -1.22
N GLU A 148 1.46 -19.03 -1.37
CA GLU A 148 2.32 -20.11 -1.88
C GLU A 148 3.77 -19.90 -1.40
N CYS A 149 4.63 -20.90 -1.60
CA CYS A 149 6.08 -20.67 -1.58
C CYS A 149 6.55 -20.06 -2.90
N TRP A 150 7.63 -19.27 -2.89
CA TRP A 150 8.18 -18.65 -4.09
C TRP A 150 8.54 -19.72 -5.13
N SER A 151 9.17 -20.81 -4.69
CA SER A 151 9.52 -21.95 -5.55
C SER A 151 8.33 -22.68 -6.17
N GLY A 152 7.11 -22.48 -5.66
CA GLY A 152 5.86 -23.07 -6.13
C GLY A 152 4.98 -22.12 -6.95
N LEU A 153 5.44 -20.90 -7.24
CA LEU A 153 4.73 -19.96 -8.09
C LEU A 153 4.64 -20.46 -9.54
N THR A 154 3.55 -20.11 -10.24
CA THR A 154 3.42 -20.38 -11.68
C THR A 154 4.32 -19.40 -12.46
N ALA A 155 4.59 -19.70 -13.73
CA ALA A 155 5.37 -18.80 -14.59
C ALA A 155 4.77 -17.38 -14.66
N THR A 156 3.44 -17.28 -14.69
CA THR A 156 2.74 -15.98 -14.70
C THR A 156 2.97 -15.20 -13.41
N ASP A 157 2.85 -15.83 -12.25
CA ASP A 157 3.06 -15.15 -10.97
C ASP A 157 4.53 -14.81 -10.75
N LEU A 158 5.45 -15.67 -11.20
CA LEU A 158 6.89 -15.37 -11.15
C LEU A 158 7.22 -14.12 -11.95
N GLY A 159 6.62 -13.94 -13.13
CA GLY A 159 6.78 -12.70 -13.91
C GLY A 159 6.27 -11.47 -13.15
N MET A 160 5.05 -11.56 -12.59
CA MET A 160 4.44 -10.48 -11.82
C MET A 160 5.25 -10.13 -10.54
N CYS A 161 5.57 -11.14 -9.74
CA CYS A 161 6.31 -10.99 -8.49
C CYS A 161 7.75 -10.55 -8.71
N GLY A 162 8.42 -11.10 -9.74
CA GLY A 162 9.82 -10.80 -10.05
C GLY A 162 10.04 -9.37 -10.55
N GLN A 163 9.00 -8.72 -11.09
CA GLN A 163 9.06 -7.31 -11.51
C GLN A 163 8.76 -6.31 -10.38
N GLY A 164 8.58 -6.76 -9.14
CA GLY A 164 8.30 -5.88 -8.00
C GLY A 164 6.87 -5.33 -7.97
N SER A 165 5.91 -6.04 -8.57
CA SER A 165 4.49 -5.68 -8.48
C SER A 165 4.00 -5.66 -7.03
N ASN A 166 3.23 -4.64 -6.66
CA ASN A 166 2.55 -4.58 -5.35
C ASN A 166 1.51 -5.70 -5.16
N GLN A 167 1.10 -6.38 -6.24
CA GLN A 167 0.24 -7.56 -6.19
C GLN A 167 0.91 -8.80 -5.60
N CYS A 168 2.18 -8.70 -5.23
CA CYS A 168 2.94 -9.79 -4.65
C CYS A 168 3.75 -9.31 -3.44
N VAL A 169 3.60 -9.99 -2.31
CA VAL A 169 4.38 -9.71 -1.09
C VAL A 169 5.07 -11.00 -0.65
N ALA A 170 6.39 -11.01 -0.77
CA ALA A 170 7.25 -12.07 -0.25
C ALA A 170 7.68 -11.78 1.19
N CYS A 171 7.95 -12.83 1.96
CA CYS A 171 8.50 -12.73 3.30
C CYS A 171 9.33 -13.98 3.63
N ARG A 172 10.25 -13.83 4.59
CA ARG A 172 11.12 -14.90 5.06
C ARG A 172 10.66 -15.43 6.42
N GLY A 173 10.75 -16.75 6.57
CA GLY A 173 10.43 -17.45 7.82
C GLY A 173 9.13 -18.25 7.76
N VAL A 174 8.93 -19.08 8.78
CA VAL A 174 7.83 -20.04 8.84
C VAL A 174 6.48 -19.32 8.88
N ALA A 175 5.62 -19.65 7.91
CA ALA A 175 4.24 -19.17 7.79
C ALA A 175 4.11 -17.64 7.93
N CYS A 176 5.11 -16.87 7.47
CA CYS A 176 5.16 -15.42 7.62
C CYS A 176 4.14 -14.67 6.74
N ASN A 177 3.67 -15.31 5.66
CA ASN A 177 2.80 -14.72 4.65
C ASN A 177 1.37 -14.62 5.17
N LYS A 178 1.15 -13.74 6.16
CA LYS A 178 -0.12 -13.55 6.89
C LYS A 178 -0.85 -12.26 6.53
N VAL A 179 -0.28 -11.41 5.67
CA VAL A 179 -0.92 -10.16 5.24
C VAL A 179 -2.26 -10.46 4.59
N THR A 180 -3.32 -9.80 5.03
CA THR A 180 -4.71 -10.05 4.60
C THR A 180 -5.23 -9.01 3.60
N VAL A 181 -4.49 -7.92 3.43
CA VAL A 181 -4.73 -6.86 2.44
C VAL A 181 -3.39 -6.34 1.93
N ARG A 182 -3.39 -5.84 0.69
CA ARG A 182 -2.21 -5.23 0.07
C ARG A 182 -1.74 -4.02 0.88
N GLY A 183 -0.42 -3.83 0.96
CA GLY A 183 0.21 -2.86 1.88
C GLY A 183 -0.12 -1.40 1.60
N ASP A 184 -0.58 -1.08 0.39
CA ASP A 184 -0.95 0.24 -0.09
C ASP A 184 -2.46 0.52 0.01
N ASP A 185 -3.23 -0.30 0.75
CA ASP A 185 -4.61 0.00 1.16
C ASP A 185 -4.63 1.27 2.03
N SER A 186 -4.70 2.41 1.37
CA SER A 186 -4.46 3.72 1.93
C SER A 186 -5.28 4.77 1.20
N CYS A 187 -5.75 5.76 1.95
CA CYS A 187 -6.61 6.83 1.48
C CYS A 187 -6.14 8.16 2.05
N LEU A 188 -6.56 9.28 1.47
CA LEU A 188 -6.50 10.55 2.19
C LEU A 188 -7.48 10.46 3.36
N GLN A 189 -6.99 10.75 4.56
CA GLN A 189 -7.74 10.66 5.80
C GLN A 189 -7.66 12.01 6.51
N CYS A 190 -8.73 12.82 6.39
CA CYS A 190 -8.74 14.19 6.90
C CYS A 190 -10.13 14.83 6.84
N THR A 191 -10.25 15.99 7.48
CA THR A 191 -11.40 16.89 7.38
C THR A 191 -10.96 18.22 6.75
N SER A 192 -11.84 18.94 6.06
CA SER A 192 -11.52 20.18 5.31
C SER A 192 -10.90 21.31 6.12
N ASP A 193 -11.06 21.31 7.44
CA ASP A 193 -10.42 22.25 8.36
C ASP A 193 -8.94 21.90 8.65
N ALA A 194 -8.52 20.67 8.34
CA ALA A 194 -7.13 20.28 8.39
C ALA A 194 -6.39 20.69 7.11
N GLY A 195 -5.16 21.21 7.29
CA GLY A 195 -4.31 21.70 6.21
C GLY A 195 -4.24 20.73 5.02
N ASN A 196 -4.46 21.28 3.82
CA ASN A 196 -4.42 20.57 2.53
C ASN A 196 -5.39 19.39 2.37
N CYS A 197 -6.44 19.30 3.19
CA CYS A 197 -7.47 18.28 3.00
C CYS A 197 -8.44 18.63 1.86
N GLY A 198 -8.93 19.86 1.85
CA GLY A 198 -9.89 20.34 0.85
C GLY A 198 -9.35 20.22 -0.58
N ASN A 199 -8.10 20.65 -0.78
CA ASN A 199 -7.42 20.64 -2.09
C ASN A 199 -6.80 19.27 -2.47
N GLY A 200 -6.97 18.22 -1.66
CA GLY A 200 -6.49 16.86 -1.99
C GLY A 200 -4.96 16.70 -2.00
N GLN A 201 -4.20 17.65 -1.47
CA GLN A 201 -2.73 17.61 -1.46
C GLN A 201 -2.14 16.89 -0.25
N ARG A 202 -2.96 16.54 0.76
CA ARG A 202 -2.50 15.73 1.88
C ARG A 202 -2.00 14.35 1.43
N GLY A 203 -0.99 13.81 2.11
CA GLY A 203 -0.52 12.44 1.90
C GLY A 203 -1.58 11.41 2.28
N SER A 204 -1.60 10.26 1.61
CA SER A 204 -2.44 9.13 2.02
C SER A 204 -1.86 8.46 3.26
N ALA A 205 -2.74 7.88 4.08
CA ALA A 205 -2.38 7.06 5.22
C ALA A 205 -3.03 5.67 5.08
N ARG A 206 -2.37 4.65 5.62
CA ARG A 206 -2.88 3.27 5.61
C ARG A 206 -4.21 3.19 6.36
N CYS A 207 -5.14 2.41 5.83
CA CYS A 207 -6.43 2.20 6.48
C CYS A 207 -6.26 1.43 7.79
N GLY A 208 -6.96 1.86 8.85
CA GLY A 208 -6.93 1.19 10.16
C GLY A 208 -7.66 -0.16 10.13
N LYS A 209 -8.70 -0.24 9.31
CA LYS A 209 -9.41 -1.47 8.95
C LYS A 209 -9.20 -1.76 7.47
N VAL A 210 -9.35 -3.03 7.07
CA VAL A 210 -9.20 -3.44 5.67
C VAL A 210 -10.32 -2.78 4.85
N SER A 211 -9.94 -1.84 3.99
CA SER A 211 -10.85 -1.10 3.10
C SER A 211 -10.78 -1.59 1.66
N THR A 212 -9.82 -2.47 1.35
CA THR A 212 -9.72 -3.15 0.06
C THR A 212 -9.46 -2.18 -1.09
N GLY A 213 -8.77 -1.09 -0.77
CA GLY A 213 -8.45 0.02 -1.66
C GLY A 213 -9.60 0.99 -1.90
N VAL A 214 -10.71 0.87 -1.16
CA VAL A 214 -11.86 1.76 -1.33
C VAL A 214 -11.74 2.96 -0.40
N CYS A 215 -11.69 4.15 -0.97
CA CYS A 215 -11.67 5.42 -0.26
C CYS A 215 -13.00 6.15 -0.42
N TYR A 216 -13.29 7.08 0.47
CA TYR A 216 -14.46 7.96 0.36
C TYR A 216 -14.09 9.45 0.40
N ASN A 217 -14.95 10.26 -0.22
CA ASN A 217 -15.18 11.67 0.07
C ASN A 217 -16.62 11.81 0.58
N ARG A 218 -16.84 12.51 1.67
CA ARG A 218 -18.17 12.70 2.25
C ARG A 218 -18.35 14.11 2.77
N LEU A 219 -19.45 14.75 2.39
CA LEU A 219 -19.89 16.01 2.96
C LEU A 219 -20.72 15.72 4.23
N GLY A 220 -20.27 16.25 5.36
CA GLY A 220 -20.98 16.15 6.64
C GLY A 220 -22.13 17.15 6.76
N GLU A 221 -23.01 16.94 7.73
CA GLU A 221 -24.09 17.89 8.07
C GLU A 221 -23.57 19.23 8.58
N ASP A 222 -22.36 19.22 9.16
CA ASP A 222 -21.59 20.42 9.54
C ASP A 222 -20.99 21.17 8.35
N ARG A 223 -21.27 20.69 7.12
CA ARG A 223 -20.80 21.23 5.85
C ARG A 223 -19.31 21.04 5.59
N LYS A 224 -18.63 20.19 6.37
CA LYS A 224 -17.22 19.87 6.15
C LYS A 224 -17.05 18.69 5.21
N LEU A 225 -15.96 18.71 4.45
CA LEU A 225 -15.50 17.55 3.71
C LEU A 225 -14.75 16.60 4.64
N TYR A 226 -15.13 15.33 4.61
CA TYR A 226 -14.45 14.22 5.26
C TYR A 226 -13.90 13.29 4.18
N ARG A 227 -12.62 12.95 4.29
CA ARG A 227 -11.94 11.97 3.45
C ARG A 227 -11.47 10.82 4.33
N GLY A 228 -11.58 9.59 3.85
CA GLY A 228 -11.07 8.45 4.59
C GLY A 228 -11.16 7.12 3.86
N CYS A 229 -10.89 6.04 4.59
CA CYS A 229 -11.11 4.69 4.11
C CYS A 229 -12.57 4.29 4.34
N LEU A 230 -13.21 3.67 3.34
CA LEU A 230 -14.62 3.27 3.44
C LEU A 230 -14.90 2.42 4.69
N SER A 231 -13.97 1.54 5.05
CA SER A 231 -14.06 0.67 6.23
C SER A 231 -14.17 1.41 7.57
N ASP A 232 -13.86 2.70 7.63
CA ASP A 232 -13.90 3.50 8.86
C ASP A 232 -15.30 4.08 9.13
N LEU A 233 -16.19 4.09 8.12
CA LEU A 233 -17.58 4.52 8.27
C LEU A 233 -18.45 3.46 8.96
N SER A 234 -19.60 3.86 9.51
CA SER A 234 -20.62 2.92 9.98
C SER A 234 -21.24 2.13 8.81
N ALA A 235 -21.87 0.99 9.08
CA ALA A 235 -22.47 0.16 8.03
C ALA A 235 -23.52 0.93 7.20
N GLU A 236 -24.29 1.79 7.86
CA GLU A 236 -25.31 2.64 7.23
C GLU A 236 -24.68 3.66 6.28
N LEU A 237 -23.61 4.34 6.74
CA LEU A 237 -22.88 5.31 5.92
C LEU A 237 -22.13 4.65 4.76
N GLN A 238 -21.56 3.47 4.98
CA GLN A 238 -20.94 2.68 3.90
C GLN A 238 -21.98 2.35 2.83
N ALA A 239 -23.15 1.85 3.22
CA ALA A 239 -24.23 1.53 2.27
C ALA A 239 -24.71 2.77 1.51
N ALA A 240 -24.84 3.92 2.17
CA ALA A 240 -25.21 5.18 1.53
C ALA A 240 -24.17 5.60 0.46
N CYS A 241 -22.89 5.62 0.83
CA CYS A 241 -21.79 5.96 -0.07
C CYS A 241 -21.66 5.01 -1.28
N LEU A 242 -21.94 3.72 -1.09
CA LEU A 242 -21.88 2.72 -2.16
C LEU A 242 -23.12 2.73 -3.06
N SER A 243 -24.24 3.31 -2.61
CA SER A 243 -25.49 3.32 -3.39
C SER A 243 -25.42 4.16 -4.67
N GLY A 244 -24.50 5.15 -4.71
CA GLY A 244 -24.39 6.13 -5.79
C GLY A 244 -25.51 7.18 -5.83
N ASN A 245 -26.54 7.06 -4.99
CA ASN A 245 -27.67 8.00 -4.92
C ASN A 245 -27.42 9.16 -3.95
N ASP A 246 -26.54 8.96 -2.97
CA ASP A 246 -26.19 9.97 -2.00
C ASP A 246 -25.15 10.94 -2.59
N LYS A 247 -25.61 12.10 -3.05
CA LYS A 247 -24.73 13.16 -3.58
C LYS A 247 -23.78 13.74 -2.53
N SER A 248 -24.01 13.46 -1.24
CA SER A 248 -23.11 13.86 -0.16
C SER A 248 -21.95 12.89 0.02
N CYS A 249 -21.87 11.78 -0.74
CA CYS A 249 -20.75 10.85 -0.65
C CYS A 249 -20.32 10.30 -2.02
N GLU A 250 -19.02 10.12 -2.17
CA GLU A 250 -18.40 9.49 -3.34
C GLU A 250 -17.37 8.47 -2.87
N THR A 251 -17.25 7.35 -3.61
CA THR A 251 -16.19 6.37 -3.38
C THR A 251 -15.32 6.20 -4.62
N CYS A 252 -14.07 5.83 -4.39
CA CYS A 252 -13.12 5.50 -5.45
C CYS A 252 -12.26 4.29 -5.05
N ARG A 253 -11.58 3.67 -6.02
CA ARG A 253 -10.66 2.56 -5.79
C ARG A 253 -9.23 2.92 -6.15
N GLY A 254 -8.30 2.55 -5.28
CA GLY A 254 -6.87 2.75 -5.47
C GLY A 254 -6.23 3.57 -4.36
N THR A 255 -4.91 3.44 -4.25
CA THR A 255 -4.07 4.13 -3.27
C THR A 255 -4.26 5.64 -3.35
N GLY A 256 -4.87 6.24 -2.32
CA GLY A 256 -5.08 7.69 -2.23
C GLY A 256 -5.90 8.25 -3.40
N CYS A 257 -6.87 7.50 -3.94
CA CYS A 257 -7.66 7.93 -5.10
C CYS A 257 -8.58 9.12 -4.81
N ASN A 258 -8.93 9.35 -3.54
CA ASN A 258 -9.90 10.34 -3.09
C ASN A 258 -9.28 11.73 -2.97
N ARG A 259 -8.64 12.22 -4.04
CA ARG A 259 -7.97 13.54 -4.10
C ARG A 259 -8.73 14.60 -4.88
N ASN A 260 -9.77 14.21 -5.61
CA ASN A 260 -10.59 15.11 -6.40
C ASN A 260 -11.28 16.18 -5.55
N LEU A 261 -11.62 17.31 -6.16
CA LEU A 261 -12.48 18.32 -5.56
C LEU A 261 -13.86 17.71 -5.26
N PHE A 262 -14.32 17.82 -4.02
CA PHE A 262 -15.61 17.29 -3.59
C PHE A 262 -16.29 18.22 -2.56
N PRO A 263 -17.58 18.57 -2.74
CA PRO A 263 -18.38 18.38 -3.97
C PRO A 263 -17.70 19.02 -5.20
N ALA A 264 -18.05 18.56 -6.41
CA ALA A 264 -17.36 18.99 -7.64
C ALA A 264 -17.55 20.49 -7.94
N ASP A 265 -18.58 21.11 -7.36
CA ASP A 265 -18.93 22.52 -7.42
C ASP A 265 -18.52 23.30 -6.15
N ALA A 266 -17.66 22.73 -5.30
CA ALA A 266 -17.15 23.44 -4.14
C ALA A 266 -16.40 24.71 -4.56
N LEU A 267 -16.86 25.87 -4.05
CA LEU A 267 -16.24 27.16 -4.32
C LEU A 267 -14.76 27.15 -3.92
N GLN A 268 -13.91 27.66 -4.80
CA GLN A 268 -12.50 27.91 -4.51
C GLN A 268 -12.26 29.42 -4.45
N CYS A 269 -11.55 29.88 -3.42
CA CYS A 269 -11.19 31.27 -3.22
C CYS A 269 -9.68 31.39 -3.00
N VAL A 270 -9.12 32.57 -3.27
CA VAL A 270 -7.79 32.90 -2.73
C VAL A 270 -7.91 32.89 -1.20
N GLN A 271 -7.06 32.10 -0.54
CA GLN A 271 -7.10 31.88 0.90
C GLN A 271 -5.69 32.05 1.49
N CYS A 272 -5.49 33.16 2.20
CA CYS A 272 -4.19 33.56 2.74
C CYS A 272 -4.34 34.72 3.74
N THR A 273 -3.25 35.00 4.46
CA THR A 273 -3.08 36.19 5.30
C THR A 273 -1.84 36.95 4.85
N SER A 274 -1.74 38.23 5.21
CA SER A 274 -0.58 39.08 4.91
C SER A 274 0.72 38.67 5.62
N GLU A 275 0.71 37.59 6.40
CA GLU A 275 1.96 36.92 6.83
C GLU A 275 2.74 36.42 5.61
N ASP A 276 2.01 35.96 4.59
CA ASP A 276 2.53 35.69 3.25
C ASP A 276 2.47 36.97 2.40
N LEU A 277 3.63 37.42 1.91
CA LEU A 277 3.71 38.61 1.06
C LEU A 277 2.98 38.43 -0.26
N ASP A 278 2.87 37.21 -0.77
CA ASP A 278 2.15 36.93 -2.01
C ASP A 278 0.65 37.22 -1.82
N CYS A 279 0.11 37.09 -0.61
CA CYS A 279 -1.31 37.33 -0.33
C CYS A 279 -1.77 38.77 -0.60
N VAL A 280 -0.88 39.75 -0.37
CA VAL A 280 -1.21 41.17 -0.57
C VAL A 280 -0.98 41.61 -2.02
N GLN A 281 -0.24 40.82 -2.81
CA GLN A 281 -0.06 41.08 -4.24
C GLN A 281 -1.34 40.78 -5.03
N ARG A 282 -1.34 41.21 -6.31
CA ARG A 282 -2.30 40.72 -7.29
C ARG A 282 -2.02 39.24 -7.55
N GLN A 283 -3.05 38.41 -7.42
CA GLN A 283 -2.92 36.97 -7.66
C GLN A 283 -2.96 36.70 -9.16
N VAL A 284 -1.83 36.26 -9.72
CA VAL A 284 -1.67 35.96 -11.15
C VAL A 284 -1.79 34.47 -11.48
N ASP A 285 -1.67 33.62 -10.48
CA ASP A 285 -1.82 32.17 -10.58
C ASP A 285 -2.72 31.62 -9.47
N ASP A 286 -2.78 30.29 -9.34
CA ASP A 286 -3.67 29.58 -8.42
C ASP A 286 -2.96 29.02 -7.17
N ALA A 287 -1.73 29.45 -6.89
CA ALA A 287 -0.95 28.92 -5.76
C ALA A 287 -1.66 29.10 -4.41
N LEU A 288 -2.39 30.21 -4.23
CA LEU A 288 -3.17 30.51 -3.02
C LEU A 288 -4.66 30.18 -3.17
N VAL A 289 -5.10 29.65 -4.31
CA VAL A 289 -6.50 29.28 -4.54
C VAL A 289 -6.77 27.92 -3.92
N LYS A 290 -7.71 27.89 -2.96
CA LYS A 290 -8.06 26.68 -2.21
C LYS A 290 -9.58 26.52 -2.15
N PRO A 291 -10.10 25.28 -2.11
CA PRO A 291 -11.51 25.02 -1.81
C PRO A 291 -11.91 25.58 -0.45
N CYS A 292 -13.13 26.09 -0.35
CA CYS A 292 -13.67 26.59 0.90
C CYS A 292 -13.74 25.47 1.96
N PRO A 293 -13.28 25.71 3.20
CA PRO A 293 -13.31 24.69 4.25
C PRO A 293 -14.73 24.19 4.58
N LEU A 294 -15.74 25.04 4.38
CA LEU A 294 -17.15 24.70 4.52
C LEU A 294 -17.82 24.78 3.14
N TYR A 295 -18.65 23.79 2.81
CA TYR A 295 -19.48 23.80 1.62
C TYR A 295 -20.82 24.47 1.93
N VAL A 296 -20.95 25.72 1.51
CA VAL A 296 -22.20 26.50 1.64
C VAL A 296 -22.68 26.87 0.25
N SER A 297 -23.95 26.55 -0.07
CA SER A 297 -24.54 26.97 -1.33
C SER A 297 -24.63 28.50 -1.39
N GLY A 298 -24.11 29.09 -2.47
CA GLY A 298 -24.06 30.55 -2.63
C GLY A 298 -23.01 31.25 -1.76
N ASP A 299 -21.99 30.53 -1.28
CA ASP A 299 -20.85 31.14 -0.58
C ASP A 299 -20.13 32.16 -1.48
N LYS A 300 -19.38 33.06 -0.85
CA LYS A 300 -18.66 34.14 -1.53
C LYS A 300 -17.21 34.16 -1.09
N CYS A 301 -16.33 34.62 -1.97
CA CYS A 301 -14.98 34.94 -1.56
C CYS A 301 -14.97 36.34 -0.93
N TYR A 302 -14.16 36.53 0.12
CA TYR A 302 -13.94 37.84 0.73
C TYR A 302 -12.49 38.28 0.64
N THR A 303 -12.29 39.58 0.82
CA THR A 303 -11.02 40.21 1.14
C THR A 303 -11.26 41.21 2.26
N ARG A 304 -10.54 41.09 3.36
CA ARG A 304 -10.74 41.92 4.55
C ARG A 304 -9.42 42.57 4.95
N LEU A 305 -9.50 43.87 5.22
CA LEU A 305 -8.42 44.66 5.80
C LEU A 305 -8.73 44.89 7.29
N HIS A 306 -7.76 44.58 8.13
CA HIS A 306 -7.81 44.82 9.56
C HIS A 306 -7.35 46.23 9.94
N SER A 307 -7.70 46.66 11.16
CA SER A 307 -7.35 47.99 11.68
C SER A 307 -5.84 48.22 11.83
N ASP A 308 -5.05 47.16 11.95
CA ASP A 308 -3.59 47.20 12.02
C ASP A 308 -2.91 47.24 10.64
N GLY A 309 -3.70 47.27 9.56
CA GLY A 309 -3.21 47.29 8.19
C GLY A 309 -2.96 45.91 7.59
N THR A 310 -3.11 44.83 8.35
CA THR A 310 -3.00 43.45 7.83
C THR A 310 -4.22 43.07 7.01
N LEU A 311 -4.10 42.03 6.18
CA LEU A 311 -5.17 41.58 5.29
C LEU A 311 -5.32 40.06 5.32
N ASP A 312 -6.56 39.59 5.27
CA ASP A 312 -6.90 38.21 5.04
C ASP A 312 -7.88 38.04 3.87
N ARG A 313 -7.71 36.93 3.13
CA ARG A 313 -8.58 36.51 2.04
C ARG A 313 -9.12 35.13 2.37
N GLY A 314 -10.38 34.86 2.00
CA GLY A 314 -10.90 33.52 2.06
C GLY A 314 -12.37 33.41 1.71
N CYS A 315 -13.05 32.41 2.27
CA CYS A 315 -14.47 32.16 2.04
C CYS A 315 -15.32 32.78 3.16
N HIS A 316 -16.43 33.41 2.80
CA HIS A 316 -17.30 34.12 3.73
C HIS A 316 -17.82 33.21 4.83
N SER A 317 -18.18 31.97 4.46
CA SER A 317 -18.59 30.92 5.40
C SER A 317 -17.58 30.61 6.51
N SER A 318 -16.30 30.95 6.32
CA SER A 318 -15.23 30.72 7.30
C SER A 318 -15.07 31.85 8.31
N LEU A 319 -15.80 32.95 8.14
CA LEU A 319 -15.76 34.08 9.06
C LEU A 319 -16.64 33.85 10.29
N SER A 320 -16.09 34.12 11.47
CA SER A 320 -16.87 34.16 12.73
C SER A 320 -17.78 35.39 12.81
N ILE A 321 -17.33 36.51 12.23
CA ILE A 321 -18.08 37.76 12.09
C ILE A 321 -18.30 37.99 10.60
N PRO A 322 -19.55 37.97 10.11
CA PRO A 322 -19.84 38.13 8.69
C PRO A 322 -19.18 39.38 8.10
N CYS A 323 -18.63 39.23 6.90
CA CYS A 323 -18.29 40.36 6.05
C CYS A 323 -19.59 41.05 5.66
N ASP A 324 -19.87 42.22 6.22
CA ASP A 324 -21.00 43.05 5.83
C ASP A 324 -20.47 44.43 5.45
N PRO A 325 -20.58 44.85 4.19
CA PRO A 325 -20.15 46.17 3.74
C PRO A 325 -20.77 47.33 4.52
N LEU A 326 -21.94 47.13 5.16
CA LEU A 326 -22.64 48.16 5.93
C LEU A 326 -22.05 48.38 7.33
N PHE A 327 -21.46 47.34 7.92
CA PHE A 327 -20.89 47.38 9.27
C PHE A 327 -19.36 47.29 9.28
N ASN A 328 -18.78 46.78 8.20
CA ASN A 328 -17.35 46.57 8.03
C ASN A 328 -16.90 47.03 6.64
N VAL A 329 -16.76 48.36 6.47
CA VAL A 329 -16.35 49.01 5.22
C VAL A 329 -14.98 48.54 4.69
N THR A 330 -14.18 47.87 5.51
CA THR A 330 -12.88 47.32 5.12
C THR A 330 -12.94 45.85 4.69
N CYS A 331 -14.15 45.32 4.47
CA CYS A 331 -14.37 43.96 4.01
C CYS A 331 -15.22 43.94 2.73
N THR A 332 -14.71 43.29 1.67
CA THR A 332 -15.39 43.16 0.38
C THR A 332 -15.67 41.70 0.06
N MET A 333 -16.74 41.44 -0.69
CA MET A 333 -17.11 40.11 -1.16
C MET A 333 -17.29 40.12 -2.67
N CYS A 334 -17.07 38.97 -3.28
CA CYS A 334 -17.33 38.73 -4.70
C CYS A 334 -17.84 37.30 -4.92
N GLU A 335 -18.50 37.09 -6.06
CA GLU A 335 -19.07 35.80 -6.47
C GLU A 335 -18.21 35.18 -7.58
N GLY A 336 -18.11 33.85 -7.58
CA GLY A 336 -17.35 33.08 -8.56
C GLY A 336 -16.00 32.60 -8.05
N GLU A 337 -15.44 31.64 -8.77
CA GLU A 337 -14.17 30.99 -8.43
C GLU A 337 -13.04 32.02 -8.40
N ALA A 338 -12.33 32.07 -7.27
CA ALA A 338 -11.17 32.92 -7.06
C ALA A 338 -11.36 34.34 -7.60
N CYS A 339 -12.53 34.95 -7.34
CA CYS A 339 -12.81 36.31 -7.76
C CYS A 339 -12.03 37.35 -6.93
N ASN A 340 -11.55 36.96 -5.75
CA ASN A 340 -10.84 37.80 -4.79
C ASN A 340 -9.32 37.85 -5.08
N ARG A 341 -8.93 38.14 -6.33
CA ARG A 341 -7.52 38.16 -6.78
C ARG A 341 -6.87 39.54 -6.78
N GLU A 342 -7.68 40.59 -6.82
CA GLU A 342 -7.20 41.97 -6.99
C GLU A 342 -6.54 42.52 -5.73
N VAL A 343 -5.65 43.50 -5.89
CA VAL A 343 -5.01 44.20 -4.76
C VAL A 343 -6.07 44.96 -3.97
N TYR A 344 -6.05 44.83 -2.64
CA TYR A 344 -6.98 45.49 -1.74
C TYR A 344 -6.27 46.13 -0.54
N PRO A 345 -6.64 47.36 -0.14
CA PRO A 345 -7.41 48.32 -0.94
C PRO A 345 -6.70 48.67 -2.25
N THR A 346 -7.42 49.15 -3.26
CA THR A 346 -6.82 49.56 -4.55
C THR A 346 -5.77 50.67 -4.42
N ARG A 347 -5.80 51.42 -3.31
CA ARG A 347 -4.85 52.47 -2.95
C ARG A 347 -3.63 51.97 -2.18
N ARG A 348 -3.48 50.65 -1.98
CA ARG A 348 -2.36 50.08 -1.23
C ARG A 348 -1.05 50.41 -1.94
N ARG A 349 -0.13 51.02 -1.19
CA ARG A 349 1.16 51.48 -1.71
C ARG A 349 1.95 50.28 -2.25
N SER A 350 2.76 50.53 -3.27
CA SER A 350 3.79 49.59 -3.73
C SER A 350 5.14 50.28 -3.63
N CYS A 351 6.15 49.55 -3.17
CA CYS A 351 7.53 50.04 -3.08
C CYS A 351 8.51 48.92 -3.40
N TYR A 352 9.75 49.31 -3.67
CA TYR A 352 10.87 48.40 -3.71
C TYR A 352 11.11 47.86 -2.30
N GLN A 353 11.17 46.53 -2.16
CA GLN A 353 11.48 45.88 -0.87
C GLN A 353 12.72 45.01 -1.09
N CYS A 354 13.83 45.38 -0.45
CA CYS A 354 15.09 44.64 -0.52
C CYS A 354 15.96 44.93 0.71
N ASP A 355 16.83 43.99 1.04
CA ASP A 355 17.86 44.17 2.07
C ASP A 355 19.24 44.12 1.41
N GLY A 356 20.10 45.12 1.68
CA GLY A 356 21.48 45.14 1.19
C GLY A 356 22.37 44.03 1.78
N LEU A 357 21.91 43.35 2.84
CA LEU A 357 22.56 42.14 3.35
C LEU A 357 22.33 40.93 2.45
N ASP A 358 21.11 40.79 1.92
CA ASP A 358 20.68 39.64 1.12
C ASP A 358 20.82 39.90 -0.39
N ASP A 359 20.83 41.17 -0.79
CA ASP A 359 20.83 41.62 -2.18
C ASP A 359 21.80 42.80 -2.37
N LEU A 360 22.98 42.50 -2.92
CA LEU A 360 24.02 43.49 -3.23
C LEU A 360 23.55 44.59 -4.19
N ASN A 361 22.47 44.36 -4.94
CA ASN A 361 21.89 45.33 -5.86
C ASN A 361 20.78 46.17 -5.19
N CYS A 362 20.51 46.01 -3.90
CA CYS A 362 19.46 46.76 -3.22
C CYS A 362 19.73 48.28 -3.21
N ALA A 363 21.01 48.67 -3.14
CA ALA A 363 21.46 50.06 -3.25
C ALA A 363 21.66 50.54 -4.71
N ALA A 364 21.43 49.68 -5.71
CA ALA A 364 21.55 50.04 -7.11
C ALA A 364 20.37 50.91 -7.57
N ASP A 365 20.53 51.56 -8.73
CA ASP A 365 19.48 52.38 -9.33
C ASP A 365 18.19 51.55 -9.55
N GLN A 366 17.11 51.98 -8.89
CA GLN A 366 15.82 51.31 -8.92
C GLN A 366 15.18 51.33 -10.32
N THR A 367 15.58 52.24 -11.21
CA THR A 367 15.10 52.30 -12.60
C THR A 367 15.61 51.13 -13.46
N ALA A 368 16.70 50.48 -13.06
CA ALA A 368 17.23 49.29 -13.73
C ALA A 368 16.49 48.00 -13.34
N ARG A 369 15.62 48.04 -12.31
CA ARG A 369 14.84 46.88 -11.85
C ARG A 369 13.45 46.89 -12.49
N SER A 370 13.31 46.19 -13.61
CA SER A 370 12.06 46.10 -14.39
C SER A 370 10.88 45.39 -13.69
N ASN A 371 11.01 44.97 -12.42
CA ASN A 371 9.95 44.27 -11.68
C ASN A 371 10.02 44.43 -10.14
N GLY A 372 10.68 45.49 -9.64
CA GLY A 372 11.10 45.53 -8.22
C GLY A 372 10.09 46.08 -7.21
N SER A 373 9.02 46.72 -7.66
CA SER A 373 8.02 47.34 -6.76
C SER A 373 6.93 46.32 -6.41
N MET A 374 6.83 45.94 -5.14
CA MET A 374 5.81 45.04 -4.61
C MET A 374 4.82 45.80 -3.72
N VAL A 375 3.57 45.34 -3.70
CA VAL A 375 2.54 45.89 -2.81
C VAL A 375 2.97 45.71 -1.36
N CYS A 376 2.82 46.75 -0.54
CA CYS A 376 3.25 46.75 0.85
C CYS A 376 2.44 45.75 1.69
N ARG A 377 3.14 45.04 2.60
CA ARG A 377 2.55 44.05 3.51
C ARG A 377 1.42 44.64 4.34
N ASN A 378 1.66 45.76 5.01
CA ASN A 378 0.66 46.45 5.81
C ASN A 378 0.11 47.65 5.03
N PHE A 379 -1.16 47.95 5.22
CA PHE A 379 -1.79 49.13 4.65
C PHE A 379 -1.90 50.24 5.70
N ALA A 380 -1.40 51.43 5.37
CA ALA A 380 -1.73 52.66 6.05
C ALA A 380 -2.08 53.75 5.03
N GLU A 381 -3.04 54.62 5.34
CA GLU A 381 -3.53 55.61 4.36
C GLU A 381 -2.48 56.64 3.96
N GLN A 382 -1.57 56.96 4.89
CA GLN A 382 -0.49 57.94 4.70
C GLN A 382 0.87 57.25 4.54
N ASP A 383 0.87 55.99 4.10
CA ASP A 383 2.09 55.21 3.95
C ASP A 383 2.96 55.71 2.79
N GLY A 384 4.27 55.60 2.97
CA GLY A 384 5.31 56.06 2.05
C GLY A 384 6.51 55.14 2.05
N CYS A 385 7.17 55.00 0.89
CA CYS A 385 8.40 54.23 0.78
C CYS A 385 9.54 54.99 1.47
N TYR A 386 10.34 54.31 2.28
CA TYR A 386 11.55 54.88 2.87
C TYR A 386 12.76 53.98 2.61
N THR A 387 13.95 54.48 2.93
CA THR A 387 15.20 53.71 2.85
C THR A 387 15.94 53.90 4.16
N LEU A 388 16.29 52.81 4.82
CA LEU A 388 17.09 52.82 6.03
C LEU A 388 18.56 52.58 5.66
N LEU A 389 19.44 53.44 6.14
CA LEU A 389 20.89 53.30 5.93
C LEU A 389 21.53 52.98 7.29
N GLU A 390 22.04 51.76 7.47
CA GLU A 390 22.83 51.38 8.65
C GLU A 390 24.28 51.07 8.24
N ASN A 391 25.25 51.75 8.87
CA ASN A 391 26.70 51.55 8.62
C ASN A 391 27.14 51.63 7.15
N GLY A 392 26.49 52.47 6.33
CA GLY A 392 26.83 52.63 4.90
C GLY A 392 26.37 51.47 4.00
N ARG A 393 25.60 50.52 4.54
CA ARG A 393 24.86 49.51 3.78
C ARG A 393 23.38 49.89 3.85
N GLY A 394 22.76 50.07 2.69
CA GLY A 394 21.34 50.44 2.61
C GLY A 394 20.45 49.21 2.62
N SER A 395 19.45 49.22 3.49
CA SER A 395 18.30 48.32 3.41
C SER A 395 17.10 49.18 2.98
N VAL A 396 16.52 48.87 1.83
CA VAL A 396 15.25 49.47 1.40
C VAL A 396 14.15 48.63 2.05
N MET A 397 13.96 48.90 3.33
CA MET A 397 13.03 48.16 4.17
C MET A 397 11.76 48.98 4.42
N PHE A 398 10.68 48.24 4.60
CA PHE A 398 9.55 48.64 5.43
C PHE A 398 9.68 48.02 6.80
#